data_AF-A0A2I0K1Y8-F1
#
_entry.id   AF-A0A2I0K1Y8-F1
#
_cell.length_a   1.000
_cell.length_b   1.000
_cell.length_c   1.000
_cell.angle_alpha   90.00
_cell.angle_beta   90.00
_cell.angle_gamma   90.00
#
_symmetry.space_group_name_H-M   'P 1'
#
loop_
_entity.id
_entity.type
_entity.pdbx_description
1 polymer ?
#
loop_
_entity_poly.entity_id
_entity_poly.type
_entity_poly.pdbx_seq_one_letter_code
_entity_poly.pdbx_strand_id
1 'polypeptide(L)'
;MLADKNAPNEEVWRQIEDMCRRTKASAVPVIPDSEGSYSNPFSLDALAVFLFRVLQRVNHPGNLDKASPNAGYVLLMFYHLYEGKSRQEFEDELVERFGSLVKMPLLKSDR
;
A
#
# COMPACT_ATOMS: atom_id res chain seq x y z
N MET A 1 -7.08 -2.49 -20.97
CA MET A 1 -5.83 -1.84 -20.54
C MET A 1 -5.89 -1.71 -19.02
N LEU A 2 -4.87 -2.18 -18.30
CA LEU A 2 -4.80 -2.11 -16.83
C LEU A 2 -3.79 -1.04 -16.43
N ALA A 3 -4.18 -0.14 -15.52
CA ALA A 3 -3.27 0.80 -14.89
C ALA A 3 -2.93 0.25 -13.50
N ASP A 4 -1.64 0.00 -13.25
CA ASP A 4 -1.12 -0.39 -11.94
C ASP A 4 -0.47 0.83 -11.28
N LYS A 5 -0.95 1.19 -10.09
CA LYS A 5 -0.50 2.38 -9.36
C LYS A 5 -0.57 2.15 -7.86
N ASN A 6 0.55 2.41 -7.17
CA ASN A 6 0.56 2.54 -5.73
C ASN A 6 -0.21 3.80 -5.29
N ALA A 7 -1.12 3.64 -4.34
CA ALA A 7 -1.95 4.72 -3.82
C ALA A 7 -1.93 4.69 -2.28
N PRO A 8 -0.90 5.28 -1.65
CA PRO A 8 -0.68 5.12 -0.21
C PRO A 8 -1.52 6.06 0.66
N ASN A 9 -2.14 7.10 0.08
CA ASN A 9 -2.84 8.14 0.83
C ASN A 9 -4.14 8.60 0.14
N GLU A 10 -4.98 9.30 0.90
CA GLU A 10 -6.29 9.78 0.45
C GLU A 10 -6.22 10.73 -0.74
N GLU A 11 -5.16 11.54 -0.84
CA GLU A 11 -5.01 12.47 -1.97
C GLU A 11 -4.96 11.70 -3.29
N VAL A 12 -4.18 10.62 -3.34
CA VAL A 12 -4.11 9.76 -4.53
C VAL A 12 -5.44 9.03 -4.75
N TRP A 13 -6.13 8.60 -3.70
CA TRP A 13 -7.45 7.95 -3.83
C TRP A 13 -8.47 8.86 -4.48
N ARG A 14 -8.56 10.12 -4.06
CA ARG A 14 -9.47 11.12 -4.67
C ARG A 14 -9.18 11.32 -6.15
N GLN A 15 -7.91 11.35 -6.55
CA GLN A 15 -7.53 11.47 -7.98
C GLN A 15 -8.00 10.25 -8.79
N ILE A 16 -7.89 9.04 -8.22
CA ILE A 16 -8.36 7.81 -8.85
C ILE A 16 -9.90 7.82 -8.96
N GLU A 17 -10.61 8.17 -7.89
CA GLU A 17 -12.08 8.30 -7.89
C GLU A 17 -12.57 9.28 -8.97
N ASP A 18 -11.95 10.45 -9.05
CA ASP A 18 -12.29 11.46 -10.06
C ASP A 18 -12.01 10.96 -11.48
N MET A 19 -10.93 10.22 -11.69
CA MET A 19 -10.61 9.59 -12.97
C MET A 19 -11.67 8.55 -13.36
N CYS A 20 -12.03 7.65 -12.44
CA CYS A 20 -13.08 6.65 -12.64
C CYS A 20 -14.41 7.32 -13.02
N ARG A 21 -14.80 8.37 -12.28
CA ARG A 21 -16.02 9.15 -12.54
C ARG A 21 -16.05 9.77 -13.93
N ARG A 22 -14.92 10.28 -14.43
CA ARG A 22 -14.81 10.95 -15.74
C ARG A 22 -14.70 9.99 -16.92
N THR A 23 -14.13 8.80 -16.72
CA THR A 23 -13.72 7.91 -17.83
C THR A 23 -14.55 6.63 -17.92
N LYS A 24 -15.49 6.40 -16.99
CA LYS A 24 -16.21 5.13 -16.81
C LYS A 24 -15.28 3.94 -16.49
N ALA A 25 -14.02 4.20 -16.13
CA ALA A 25 -13.14 3.19 -15.58
C ALA A 25 -13.59 2.80 -14.16
N SER A 26 -13.25 1.60 -13.74
CA SER A 26 -13.42 1.14 -12.35
C SER A 26 -12.04 0.96 -11.72
N ALA A 27 -11.93 1.32 -10.45
CA ALA A 27 -10.75 1.05 -9.63
C ALA A 27 -11.10 -0.04 -8.63
N VAL A 28 -10.19 -1.00 -8.47
CA VAL A 28 -10.32 -2.10 -7.51
C VAL A 28 -9.08 -2.04 -6.62
N PRO A 29 -9.22 -1.63 -5.36
CA PRO A 29 -8.13 -1.68 -4.39
C PRO A 29 -7.68 -3.13 -4.20
N VAL A 30 -6.37 -3.35 -4.33
CA VAL A 30 -5.72 -4.64 -4.04
C VAL A 30 -4.77 -4.43 -2.88
N ILE A 31 -5.05 -5.08 -1.75
CA ILE A 31 -4.25 -4.95 -0.54
C ILE A 31 -3.67 -6.32 -0.14
N PRO A 32 -2.52 -6.34 0.53
CA PRO A 32 -1.99 -7.58 1.08
C PRO A 32 -2.93 -8.10 2.18
N ASP A 33 -3.15 -9.40 2.16
CA ASP A 33 -3.81 -10.12 3.24
C ASP A 33 -2.84 -10.17 4.42
N SER A 34 -3.13 -9.35 5.42
CA SER A 34 -2.31 -9.19 6.61
C SER A 34 -3.16 -8.61 7.74
N GLU A 35 -2.76 -8.90 8.96
CA GLU A 35 -3.23 -8.14 10.13
C GLU A 35 -2.73 -6.69 10.08
N GLY A 36 -3.27 -5.86 10.97
CA GLY A 36 -2.80 -4.52 11.27
C GLY A 36 -2.67 -4.29 12.77
N SER A 37 -2.40 -3.05 13.16
CA SER A 37 -2.47 -2.59 14.55
C SER A 37 -3.65 -1.64 14.74
N TYR A 38 -3.77 -1.06 15.94
CA TYR A 38 -4.75 -0.02 16.22
C TYR A 38 -4.45 1.30 15.49
N SER A 39 -3.22 1.49 14.98
CA SER A 39 -2.74 2.74 14.39
C SER A 39 -2.10 2.57 13.02
N ASN A 40 -2.06 1.35 12.47
CA ASN A 40 -1.55 1.08 11.13
C ASN A 40 -2.34 -0.08 10.49
N PRO A 41 -2.74 0.01 9.22
CA PRO A 41 -3.45 -1.06 8.54
C PRO A 41 -2.57 -2.25 8.16
N PHE A 42 -1.26 -2.18 8.40
CA PHE A 42 -0.34 -3.28 8.15
C PHE A 42 0.41 -3.67 9.43
N SER A 43 0.57 -4.98 9.64
CA SER A 43 1.42 -5.52 10.69
C SER A 43 2.89 -5.21 10.45
N LEU A 44 3.69 -5.26 11.51
CA LEU A 44 5.14 -5.09 11.39
C LEU A 44 5.78 -6.12 10.45
N ASP A 45 5.27 -7.36 10.45
CA ASP A 45 5.74 -8.42 9.55
C ASP A 45 5.45 -8.09 8.08
N ALA A 46 4.25 -7.58 7.78
CA ALA A 46 3.88 -7.17 6.44
C ALA A 46 4.75 -6.01 5.96
N LEU A 47 4.94 -4.99 6.81
CA LEU A 47 5.83 -3.87 6.54
C LEU A 47 7.26 -4.34 6.33
N ALA A 48 7.78 -5.25 7.15
CA ALA A 48 9.12 -5.82 6.99
C ALA A 48 9.30 -6.50 5.61
N VAL A 49 8.29 -7.22 5.12
CA VAL A 49 8.31 -7.81 3.78
C VAL A 49 8.38 -6.74 2.68
N PHE A 50 7.59 -5.67 2.76
CA PHE A 50 7.62 -4.59 1.77
C PHE A 50 8.98 -3.90 1.75
N LEU A 51 9.51 -3.60 2.93
CA LEU A 51 10.78 -2.93 3.13
C LEU A 51 11.93 -3.77 2.61
N PHE A 52 11.96 -5.06 2.95
CA PHE A 52 12.93 -6.00 2.41
C PHE A 52 12.87 -6.02 0.88
N ARG A 53 11.67 -6.12 0.29
CA ARG A 53 11.50 -6.08 -1.18
C ARG A 53 11.99 -4.77 -1.79
N VAL A 54 11.80 -3.63 -1.14
CA VAL A 54 12.31 -2.32 -1.59
C VAL A 54 13.83 -2.29 -1.55
N LEU A 55 14.45 -2.73 -0.45
CA LEU A 55 15.91 -2.78 -0.29
C LEU A 55 16.61 -3.80 -1.21
N GLN A 56 15.86 -4.68 -1.88
CA GLN A 56 16.40 -5.58 -2.91
C GLN A 56 16.29 -5.00 -4.33
N ARG A 57 15.62 -3.85 -4.52
CA ARG A 57 15.48 -3.22 -5.84
C ARG A 57 16.79 -2.57 -6.30
N VAL A 58 16.82 -2.24 -7.58
CA VAL A 58 17.87 -1.42 -8.21
C VAL A 58 17.24 -0.37 -9.10
N ASN A 59 17.89 0.79 -9.19
CA ASN A 59 17.52 1.91 -10.06
C ASN A 59 16.12 2.48 -9.77
N HIS A 60 15.72 2.52 -8.50
CA HIS A 60 14.46 3.17 -8.12
C HIS A 60 14.65 4.70 -8.06
N PRO A 61 13.73 5.49 -8.64
CA PRO A 61 13.75 6.95 -8.49
C PRO A 61 13.88 7.38 -7.02
N GLY A 62 14.75 8.35 -6.75
CA GLY A 62 15.01 8.85 -5.39
C GLY A 62 15.86 7.94 -4.51
N ASN A 63 16.55 6.93 -5.09
CA ASN A 63 17.40 5.96 -4.38
C ASN A 63 16.65 5.22 -3.26
N LEU A 64 15.34 4.99 -3.41
CA LEU A 64 14.55 4.13 -2.53
C LEU A 64 14.74 2.66 -2.91
N ASP A 65 15.99 2.20 -2.87
CA ASP A 65 16.40 0.86 -3.26
C ASP A 65 17.65 0.40 -2.50
N LYS A 66 18.33 -0.65 -2.98
CA LYS A 66 19.54 -1.17 -2.34
C LYS A 66 20.72 -0.19 -2.28
N ALA A 67 20.72 0.84 -3.12
CA ALA A 67 21.73 1.88 -3.15
C ALA A 67 21.39 3.05 -2.21
N SER A 68 20.26 2.97 -1.48
CA SER A 68 19.90 3.97 -0.47
C SER A 68 21.02 4.10 0.58
N PRO A 69 21.57 5.30 0.82
CA PRO A 69 22.54 5.50 1.89
C PRO A 69 21.91 5.39 3.28
N ASN A 70 20.57 5.42 3.38
CA ASN A 70 19.84 5.39 4.64
C ASN A 70 18.61 4.47 4.53
N ALA A 71 18.85 3.16 4.63
CA ALA A 71 17.78 2.17 4.69
C ALA A 71 16.81 2.42 5.84
N GLY A 72 17.31 2.92 6.99
CA GLY A 72 16.48 3.27 8.15
C GLY A 72 15.43 4.35 7.85
N TYR A 73 15.78 5.35 7.05
CA TYR A 73 14.85 6.38 6.61
C TYR A 73 13.75 5.82 5.71
N VAL A 74 14.09 4.87 4.83
CA VAL A 74 13.11 4.16 3.99
C VAL A 74 12.14 3.36 4.87
N LEU A 75 12.62 2.71 5.93
CA LEU A 75 11.79 1.99 6.90
C LEU A 75 10.73 2.92 7.53
N LEU A 76 11.18 4.03 8.10
CA LEU A 76 10.31 4.97 8.79
C LEU A 76 9.30 5.63 7.84
N MET A 77 9.75 6.03 6.64
CA MET A 77 8.85 6.61 5.65
C MET A 77 7.69 5.68 5.28
N PHE A 78 7.97 4.40 5.00
CA PHE A 78 6.94 3.44 4.62
C PHE A 78 5.97 3.14 5.76
N TYR A 79 6.45 3.10 7.01
CA TYR A 79 5.59 2.96 8.18
C TYR A 79 4.62 4.16 8.27
N HIS A 80 5.15 5.38 8.17
CA HIS A 80 4.36 6.61 8.31
C HIS A 80 3.38 6.86 7.15
N LEU A 81 3.57 6.25 5.97
CA LEU A 81 2.59 6.34 4.87
C LEU A 81 1.19 5.85 5.28
N TYR A 82 1.13 4.90 6.20
CA TYR A 82 -0.12 4.24 6.61
C TYR A 82 -0.45 4.45 8.08
N GLU A 83 0.30 5.29 8.78
CA GLU A 83 0.03 5.60 10.18
C GLU A 83 -1.28 6.40 10.33
N GLY A 84 -2.02 6.12 11.39
CA GLY A 84 -3.20 6.89 11.80
C GLY A 84 -4.54 6.21 11.50
N LYS A 85 -4.54 4.98 10.94
CA LYS A 85 -5.76 4.18 10.75
C LYS A 85 -5.54 2.74 11.16
N SER A 86 -6.52 2.15 11.81
CA SER A 86 -6.57 0.71 12.03
C SER A 86 -6.80 -0.02 10.70
N ARG A 87 -6.57 -1.35 10.71
CA ARG A 87 -6.88 -2.20 9.55
C ARG A 87 -8.33 -2.06 9.09
N GLN A 88 -9.26 -2.08 10.04
CA GLN A 88 -10.68 -2.05 9.75
C GLN A 88 -11.09 -0.73 9.09
N GLU A 89 -10.70 0.41 9.69
CA GLU A 89 -11.00 1.74 9.13
C GLU A 89 -10.46 1.90 7.71
N PHE A 90 -9.25 1.38 7.47
CA PHE A 90 -8.63 1.42 6.15
C PHE A 90 -9.39 0.59 5.11
N GLU A 91 -9.81 -0.64 5.46
CA GLU A 91 -10.60 -1.49 4.57
C GLU A 91 -11.99 -0.91 4.30
N ASP A 92 -12.67 -0.45 5.36
CA ASP A 92 -14.02 0.12 5.28
C ASP A 92 -14.03 1.35 4.35
N GLU A 93 -13.04 2.24 4.47
CA GLU A 93 -12.95 3.42 3.60
C GLU A 93 -12.66 3.06 2.13
N LEU A 94 -11.80 2.07 1.88
CA LEU A 94 -11.54 1.59 0.51
C LEU A 94 -12.81 1.00 -0.12
N VAL A 95 -13.57 0.23 0.65
CA VAL A 95 -14.85 -0.33 0.19
C VAL A 95 -15.89 0.77 -0.03
N GLU A 96 -15.98 1.77 0.86
CA GLU A 96 -16.89 2.91 0.72
C GLU A 96 -16.60 3.69 -0.58
N ARG A 97 -15.32 3.95 -0.87
CA ARG A 97 -14.91 4.73 -2.05
C ARG A 97 -15.02 3.96 -3.37
N PHE A 98 -14.63 2.68 -3.37
CA PHE A 98 -14.44 1.91 -4.61
C PHE A 98 -15.42 0.75 -4.79
N GLY A 99 -16.30 0.51 -3.81
CA GLY A 99 -17.35 -0.51 -3.84
C GLY A 99 -16.87 -1.95 -3.70
N SER A 100 -15.56 -2.20 -3.75
CA SER A 100 -14.95 -3.52 -3.60
C SER A 100 -13.52 -3.42 -3.06
N LEU A 101 -13.01 -4.54 -2.55
CA LEU A 101 -11.66 -4.69 -2.06
C LEU A 101 -11.18 -6.11 -2.32
N VAL A 102 -9.97 -6.27 -2.84
CA VAL A 102 -9.32 -7.57 -3.02
C VAL A 102 -8.19 -7.69 -2.01
N LYS A 103 -8.21 -8.78 -1.23
CA LYS A 103 -7.09 -9.18 -0.37
C LYS A 103 -6.26 -10.24 -1.09
N MET A 104 -4.95 -10.01 -1.19
CA MET A 104 -4.03 -10.93 -1.86
C MET A 104 -3.03 -11.51 -0.86
N PRO A 105 -2.84 -12.85 -0.82
CA PRO A 105 -1.92 -13.47 0.12
C PRO A 105 -0.52 -12.84 0.04
N LEU A 106 -0.04 -12.30 1.16
CA LEU A 106 1.29 -11.69 1.21
C LEU A 106 2.39 -12.75 1.28
N LEU A 107 2.11 -13.79 2.07
CA LEU A 107 2.96 -14.94 2.31
C LEU A 107 2.32 -16.19 1.73
N LYS A 108 3.16 -17.18 1.40
CA LYS A 108 2.64 -18.51 1.09
C LYS A 108 2.10 -19.14 2.37
N SER A 109 1.11 -20.01 2.24
CA SER A 109 0.50 -20.72 3.36
C SER A 109 1.41 -21.73 4.05
N ASP A 110 2.54 -22.10 3.41
CA ASP A 110 3.53 -23.07 3.90
C ASP A 110 4.71 -22.43 4.64
N ARG A 111 4.57 -21.18 5.09
CA ARG A 111 5.56 -20.48 5.90
C ARG A 111 5.38 -20.74 7.39
#